data_AF-A0A355BQ61-F1
#
_entry.id   AF-A0A355BQ61-F1
#
_cell.length_a   1.000
_cell.length_b   1.000
_cell.length_c   1.000
_cell.angle_alpha   90.00
_cell.angle_beta   90.00
_cell.angle_gamma   90.00
#
_symmetry.space_group_name_H-M   'P 1'
#
loop_
_entity.id
_entity.type
_entity.pdbx_description
1 polymer ?
#
loop_
_entity_poly.entity_id
_entity_poly.type
_entity_poly.pdbx_seq_one_letter_code
_entity_poly.pdbx_strand_id
1 'polypeptide(L)' 'LLVLEAMKMENVLKSPGAGTIRNLKIKKGDTVEKGQVLIEF' A
#
# COMPACT_ATOMS: atom_id res chain seq x y z
N LEU A 1 0.11 -7.61 0.04
CA LEU A 1 -1.05 -6.70 0.16
C LEU A 1 -0.91 -5.60 -0.89
N LEU A 2 0.17 -4.81 -0.82
CA LEU A 2 0.53 -3.83 -1.84
C LEU A 2 1.95 -4.10 -2.35
N VAL A 3 2.26 -3.57 -3.53
CA VAL A 3 3.62 -3.51 -4.08
C VAL A 3 3.92 -2.03 -4.33
N LEU A 4 5.01 -1.54 -3.75
CA LEU A 4 5.49 -0.19 -3.94
C LEU A 4 6.74 -0.23 -4.80
N GLU A 5 6.78 0.57 -5.86
CA GLU A 5 7.98 0.76 -6.66
C GLU A 5 8.67 2.04 -6.20
N ALA A 6 9.94 1.92 -5.77
CA ALA A 6 10.78 3.04 -5.43
C ALA A 6 12.17 2.84 -6.03
N MET A 7 12.65 3.78 -6.85
CA MET A 7 14.01 3.74 -7.42
C MET A 7 14.35 2.42 -8.14
N LYS A 8 13.42 1.90 -8.97
CA LYS A 8 13.53 0.60 -9.67
C LYS A 8 13.55 -0.63 -8.76
N MET A 9 13.19 -0.46 -7.48
CA MET A 9 13.08 -1.53 -6.50
C MET A 9 11.63 -1.71 -6.07
N GLU A 10 11.17 -2.95 -6.08
CA GLU A 10 9.83 -3.31 -5.61
C GLU A 10 9.87 -3.68 -4.12
N ASN A 11 8.99 -3.07 -3.34
CA ASN A 11 8.81 -3.34 -1.93
C ASN A 11 7.42 -3.93 -1.70
N VAL A 12 7.37 -5.17 -1.23
CA VAL A 12 6.11 -5.86 -0.97
C VAL A 12 5.64 -5.56 0.45
N LEU A 13 4.54 -4.83 0.58
CA LEU A 13 3.86 -4.63 1.86
C LEU A 13 2.89 -5.78 2.12
N LYS A 14 3.11 -6.51 3.21
CA LYS A 14 2.27 -7.63 3.66
C LYS A 14 1.35 -7.17 4.79
N SER A 15 0.19 -7.81 4.91
CA SER A 15 -0.68 -7.61 6.07
C SER A 15 -0.03 -8.28 7.29
N PRO A 16 -0.07 -7.65 8.48
CA PRO A 16 0.42 -8.28 9.72
C PRO A 16 -0.48 -9.45 10.18
N GLY A 17 -1.71 -9.55 9.67
CA GLY A 17 -2.65 -10.61 10.01
C GLY A 17 -3.82 -10.71 9.05
N ALA A 18 -4.79 -11.55 9.40
CA ALA A 18 -6.06 -11.67 8.68
C ALA A 18 -6.99 -10.50 9.02
N GLY A 19 -7.78 -10.04 8.05
CA GLY A 19 -8.72 -8.93 8.21
C GLY A 19 -9.42 -8.59 6.89
N THR A 20 -10.34 -7.64 6.94
CA THR A 20 -11.08 -7.14 5.78
C THR A 20 -10.69 -5.68 5.52
N ILE A 21 -10.50 -5.30 4.26
CA ILE A 21 -10.21 -3.91 3.90
C ILE A 21 -11.50 -3.09 4.00
N ARG A 22 -11.51 -2.07 4.85
CA ARG A 22 -12.61 -1.10 4.95
C ARG A 22 -12.53 -0.05 3.85
N ASN A 23 -11.33 0.46 3.57
CA ASN A 23 -11.15 1.52 2.58
C ASN A 23 -9.78 1.45 1.90
N LEU A 24 -9.75 1.71 0.59
CA LEU A 24 -8.51 1.83 -0.20
C LEU A 24 -8.39 3.27 -0.69
N LYS A 25 -7.37 3.99 -0.21
CA LYS A 25 -7.19 5.43 -0.46
C LYS A 25 -6.30 5.74 -1.68
N ILE A 26 -5.92 4.73 -2.44
CA ILE A 26 -5.03 4.85 -3.59
C ILE A 26 -5.54 4.03 -4.77
N LYS A 27 -5.09 4.38 -5.97
CA LYS A 27 -5.25 3.61 -7.19
C LYS A 27 -3.89 3.13 -7.70
N LYS A 28 -3.93 2.16 -8.62
CA LYS A 28 -2.72 1.65 -9.27
C LYS A 28 -2.04 2.79 -10.05
N GLY A 29 -0.75 2.98 -9.80
CA GLY A 29 0.06 4.01 -10.45
C GLY A 29 0.09 5.36 -9.73
N ASP A 30 -0.66 5.51 -8.64
CA ASP A 30 -0.60 6.72 -7.83
C ASP A 30 0.80 6.86 -7.19
N THR A 31 1.31 8.09 -7.19
CA THR A 31 2.52 8.41 -6.44
C THR A 31 2.18 8.49 -4.95
N VAL A 32 2.99 7.86 -4.11
CA VAL A 32 2.77 7.82 -2.67
C VAL A 32 3.91 8.50 -1.92
N GLU A 33 3.56 9.26 -0.89
CA GLU A 33 4.54 9.91 -0.01
C GLU A 33 4.80 9.10 1.26
N LYS A 34 5.94 9.36 1.89
CA LYS A 34 6.29 8.71 3.17
C LYS A 34 5.27 9.11 4.24
N GLY A 35 4.64 8.11 4.84
CA GLY A 35 3.64 8.31 5.90
C GLY A 35 2.20 8.47 5.40
N GLN A 36 1.97 8.45 4.09
CA GLN A 36 0.62 8.46 3.52
C GLN A 36 -0.14 7.19 3.89
N VAL A 37 -1.39 7.36 4.34
CA VAL A 37 -2.31 6.24 4.62
C VAL A 37 -2.81 5.66 3.30
N LEU A 38 -2.50 4.37 3.05
CA LEU A 38 -2.87 3.69 1.81
C LEU A 38 -4.17 2.88 1.97
N ILE A 39 -4.33 2.21 3.11
CA ILE A 39 -5.43 1.28 3.41
C ILE A 39 -5.91 1.52 4.84
N GLU A 40 -7.22 1.45 5.04
CA GLU A 40 -7.84 1.29 6.36
C GLU A 40 -8.51 -0.09 6.43
N PHE A 41 -8.25 -0.82 7.51
CA PHE A 41 -8.80 -2.13 7.81
C PHE A 41 -9.93 -1.98 8.84
#